data_AF-A0A2T3J0D9-F1
#
_entry.id   AF-A0A2T3J0D9-F1
#
_cell.length_a   1.000
_cell.length_b   1.000
_cell.length_c   1.000
_cell.angle_alpha   90.00
_cell.angle_beta   90.00
_cell.angle_gamma   90.00
#
_symmetry.space_group_name_H-M   'P 1'
#
loop_
_entity.id
_entity.type
_entity.pdbx_description
1 polymer ?
#
loop_
_entity_poly.entity_id
_entity_poly.type
_entity_poly.pdbx_seq_one_letter_code
_entity_poly.pdbx_strand_id
1 'polypeptide(L)'
;MFKDKFGKWPRIMRSLVLFSLLPPLVAFILVQNNLTTYQSLQSLLTSVASLNAILLVWGLLLKIRARKYWYRNYHIGKTMLVAILPLMACGYIVVTELSSSKIITQSKPQVVQISVN
;
A
#
# COMPACT_ATOMS: atom_id res chain seq x y z
N MET A 1 9.28 33.56 20.78
CA MET A 1 10.14 33.47 19.59
C MET A 1 10.19 32.05 19.02
N PHE A 2 9.06 31.48 18.55
CA PHE A 2 9.07 30.32 17.66
C PHE A 2 7.94 30.52 16.64
N LYS A 3 8.31 31.05 15.48
CA LYS A 3 7.46 31.15 14.29
C LYS A 3 7.27 29.71 13.79
N ASP A 4 6.40 28.95 14.46
CA ASP A 4 6.36 27.49 14.30
C ASP A 4 5.59 27.07 13.05
N LYS A 5 6.15 27.39 11.88
CA LYS A 5 5.66 26.89 10.58
C LYS A 5 5.80 25.37 10.49
N PHE A 6 6.68 24.76 11.30
CA PHE A 6 6.97 23.32 11.29
C PHE A 6 5.88 22.47 11.93
N GLY A 7 5.07 22.99 12.87
CA GLY A 7 3.99 22.22 13.51
C GLY A 7 2.83 21.82 12.59
N LYS A 8 2.65 22.51 11.45
CA LYS A 8 1.63 22.18 10.44
C LYS A 8 2.03 20.95 9.59
N TRP A 9 3.31 20.79 9.28
CA TRP A 9 3.82 19.71 8.43
C TRP A 9 3.57 18.28 8.96
N PRO A 10 3.82 17.94 10.25
CA PRO A 10 3.55 16.60 10.76
C PRO A 10 2.05 16.31 10.86
N ARG A 11 1.18 17.33 11.01
CA ARG A 11 -0.28 17.14 10.91
C ARG A 11 -0.69 16.80 9.48
N ILE A 12 -0.23 17.57 8.50
CA ILE A 12 -0.53 17.32 7.08
C ILE A 12 -0.02 15.94 6.66
N MET A 13 1.21 15.57 7.04
CA MET A 13 1.76 14.25 6.76
C MET A 13 0.93 13.13 7.40
N ARG A 14 0.51 13.30 8.66
CA ARG A 14 -0.34 12.31 9.34
C ARG A 14 -1.69 12.14 8.64
N SER A 15 -2.32 13.24 8.23
CA SER A 15 -3.57 13.19 7.46
C SER A 15 -3.35 12.50 6.12
N LEU A 16 -2.29 12.86 5.37
CA LEU A 16 -1.97 12.23 4.08
C LEU A 16 -1.74 10.72 4.21
N VAL A 17 -1.03 10.27 5.24
CA VAL A 17 -0.81 8.84 5.51
C VAL A 17 -2.12 8.11 5.83
N LEU A 18 -3.02 8.75 6.59
CA LEU A 18 -4.34 8.18 6.86
C LEU A 18 -5.21 8.11 5.59
N PHE A 19 -5.17 9.15 4.76
CA PHE A 19 -5.88 9.15 3.49
C PHE A 19 -5.29 8.14 2.50
N SER A 20 -3.97 7.91 2.51
CA SER A 20 -3.32 6.95 1.62
C SER A 20 -3.56 5.48 2.01
N LEU A 21 -4.09 5.23 3.21
CA LEU A 21 -4.57 3.93 3.67
C LEU A 21 -5.95 3.55 3.11
N LEU A 22 -6.77 4.53 2.70
CA LEU A 22 -8.12 4.26 2.18
C LEU A 22 -8.10 3.50 0.84
N PRO A 23 -7.31 3.87 -0.19
CA PRO A 23 -7.34 3.17 -1.46
C PRO A 23 -6.91 1.69 -1.37
N PRO A 24 -5.84 1.31 -0.65
CA PRO A 24 -5.49 -0.10 -0.44
C PRO A 24 -6.58 -0.87 0.31
N LEU A 25 -7.21 -0.25 1.32
CA LEU A 25 -8.28 -0.87 2.10
C LEU A 25 -9.52 -1.12 1.23
N VAL A 26 -9.92 -0.14 0.42
CA VAL A 26 -11.04 -0.29 -0.51
C VAL A 26 -10.74 -1.36 -1.55
N ALA A 27 -9.54 -1.36 -2.13
CA ALA A 27 -9.12 -2.40 -3.08
C ALA A 27 -9.16 -3.80 -2.44
N PHE A 28 -8.72 -3.94 -1.19
CA PHE A 28 -8.80 -5.20 -0.44
C PHE A 28 -10.24 -5.68 -0.28
N ILE A 29 -11.15 -4.81 0.16
CA ILE A 29 -12.57 -5.14 0.34
C ILE A 29 -13.21 -5.55 -0.99
N LEU A 30 -12.90 -4.85 -2.08
CA LEU A 30 -13.45 -5.15 -3.41
C LEU A 30 -12.99 -6.52 -3.92
N VAL A 31 -11.71 -6.84 -3.76
CA VAL A 31 -11.14 -8.16 -4.14
C VAL A 31 -11.71 -9.26 -3.25
N GLN A 32 -11.77 -9.06 -1.93
CA GLN A 32 -12.27 -10.08 -0.99
C GLN A 32 -13.75 -10.42 -1.22
N ASN A 33 -14.55 -9.46 -1.66
CA ASN A 33 -15.97 -9.67 -2.00
C ASN A 33 -16.20 -10.14 -3.45
N ASN A 34 -15.14 -10.47 -4.20
CA ASN A 34 -15.21 -10.86 -5.62
C ASN A 34 -15.91 -9.83 -6.53
N LEU A 35 -15.95 -8.56 -6.13
CA LEU A 35 -16.61 -7.50 -6.91
C LEU A 35 -15.77 -7.05 -8.12
N THR A 36 -14.46 -7.27 -8.05
CA THR A 36 -13.48 -6.87 -9.08
C THR A 36 -12.29 -7.82 -9.11
N THR A 37 -11.67 -7.98 -10.28
CA THR A 37 -10.44 -8.78 -10.42
C THR A 37 -9.19 -7.94 -10.19
N TYR A 38 -8.13 -8.55 -9.64
CA TYR A 38 -6.84 -7.90 -9.42
C TYR A 38 -6.27 -7.21 -10.67
N GLN A 39 -6.42 -7.82 -11.84
CA GLN A 39 -5.95 -7.27 -13.11
C GLN A 39 -6.55 -5.89 -13.44
N SER A 40 -7.81 -5.67 -13.09
CA SER A 40 -8.47 -4.37 -13.27
C SER A 40 -7.97 -3.30 -12.28
N LEU A 41 -7.54 -3.73 -11.09
CA LEU A 41 -7.06 -2.88 -10.00
C LEU A 41 -5.55 -2.66 -10.02
N GLN A 42 -4.81 -3.39 -10.85
CA GLN A 42 -3.35 -3.41 -10.83
C GLN A 42 -2.75 -2.02 -11.05
N SER A 43 -3.24 -1.26 -12.02
CA SER A 43 -2.78 0.11 -12.33
C SER A 43 -3.06 1.09 -11.18
N LEU A 44 -4.20 0.93 -10.51
CA LEU A 44 -4.58 1.72 -9.34
C LEU A 44 -3.69 1.36 -8.14
N LEU A 45 -3.47 0.07 -7.87
CA LEU A 45 -2.59 -0.41 -6.80
C LEU A 45 -1.13 0.04 -7.00
N THR A 46 -0.61 0.01 -8.24
CA THR A 46 0.75 0.52 -8.54
C THR A 46 0.85 2.03 -8.36
N SER A 47 -0.17 2.78 -8.81
CA SER A 47 -0.22 4.24 -8.63
C SER A 47 -0.29 4.62 -7.14
N VAL A 48 -1.09 3.90 -6.36
CA VAL A 48 -1.19 4.08 -4.90
C VAL A 48 0.10 3.68 -4.19
N ALA A 49 0.74 2.59 -4.59
CA ALA A 49 2.02 2.15 -4.03
C ALA A 49 3.14 3.17 -4.29
N SER A 50 3.21 3.72 -5.51
CA SER A 50 4.21 4.75 -5.85
C SER A 50 3.98 6.06 -5.10
N LEU A 51 2.72 6.52 -4.95
CA LEU A 51 2.40 7.67 -4.10
C LEU A 51 2.78 7.44 -2.63
N ASN A 52 2.51 6.24 -2.10
CA ASN A 52 2.92 5.87 -0.74
C ASN A 52 4.45 5.83 -0.57
N ALA A 53 5.18 5.37 -1.58
CA ALA A 53 6.65 5.41 -1.58
C ALA A 53 7.17 6.85 -1.56
N ILE A 54 6.59 7.76 -2.34
CA ILE A 54 6.92 9.19 -2.32
C ILE A 54 6.64 9.80 -0.94
N LEU A 55 5.49 9.46 -0.34
CA LEU A 55 5.15 9.92 1.02
C LEU A 55 6.16 9.41 2.07
N LEU A 56 6.63 8.17 1.95
CA LEU A 56 7.70 7.65 2.81
C LEU A 56 9.01 8.40 2.63
N VAL A 57 9.45 8.64 1.38
CA VAL A 57 10.67 9.40 1.09
C VAL A 57 10.56 10.81 1.67
N TRP A 58 9.42 11.47 1.47
CA TRP A 58 9.13 12.79 2.04
C TRP A 58 9.21 12.77 3.57
N GLY A 59 8.59 11.77 4.20
CA GLY A 59 8.69 11.55 5.63
C GLY A 59 10.12 11.37 6.12
N LEU A 60 10.97 10.72 5.32
CA LEU A 60 12.36 10.41 5.68
C LEU A 60 13.18 11.69 5.68
N LEU A 61 13.00 12.51 4.64
CA LEU A 61 13.59 13.83 4.53
C LEU A 61 13.19 14.73 5.71
N LEU A 62 11.91 14.69 6.12
CA LEU A 62 11.44 15.42 7.29
C LEU A 62 12.07 14.90 8.59
N LYS A 63 12.22 13.57 8.73
CA LYS A 63 12.89 12.95 9.91
C LYS A 63 14.35 13.37 10.01
N ILE A 64 15.09 13.38 8.90
CA ILE A 64 16.48 13.82 8.84
C ILE A 64 16.58 15.30 9.24
N ARG A 65 15.70 16.16 8.72
CA ARG A 65 15.67 17.59 9.09
C ARG A 65 15.23 17.83 10.54
N ALA A 66 14.36 16.98 11.09
CA ALA A 66 13.88 17.09 12.46
C ALA A 66 14.84 16.53 13.51
N ARG A 67 15.96 15.90 13.11
CA ARG A 67 16.94 15.25 14.01
C ARG A 67 17.51 16.18 15.07
N LYS A 68 17.56 17.50 14.80
CA LYS A 68 18.02 18.54 15.72
C LYS A 68 17.04 18.85 16.87
N TYR A 69 15.79 18.39 16.77
CA TYR A 69 14.73 18.65 17.75
C TYR A 69 14.10 17.34 18.23
N TRP A 70 14.56 16.85 19.39
CA TRP A 70 14.22 15.53 19.94
C TRP A 70 12.70 15.24 20.00
N TYR A 71 11.91 16.20 20.52
CA TYR A 71 10.45 16.10 20.58
C TYR A 71 9.78 15.95 19.21
N ARG A 72 10.32 16.59 18.17
CA ARG A 72 9.76 16.55 16.81
C ARG A 72 10.10 15.26 16.07
N ASN A 73 11.31 14.75 16.29
CA ASN A 73 11.75 13.47 15.74
C ASN A 73 10.89 12.30 16.25
N TYR A 74 10.45 12.35 17.51
CA TYR A 74 9.59 11.32 18.11
C TYR A 74 8.23 11.19 17.40
N HIS A 75 7.53 12.30 17.16
CA HIS A 75 6.20 12.27 16.52
C HIS A 75 6.26 11.90 15.03
N ILE A 76 7.30 12.35 14.32
CA ILE A 76 7.52 12.00 12.90
C ILE A 76 7.86 10.51 12.75
N GLY A 77 8.64 9.94 13.68
CA GLY A 77 8.96 8.52 13.70
C GLY A 77 7.71 7.64 13.82
N LYS A 78 6.75 8.01 14.67
CA LYS A 78 5.48 7.28 14.81
C LYS A 78 4.65 7.30 13.53
N THR A 79 4.50 8.46 12.90
CA THR A 79 3.74 8.58 11.63
C THR A 79 4.39 7.81 10.49
N MET A 80 5.72 7.71 10.51
CA MET A 80 6.48 6.92 9.56
C MET A 80 6.18 5.43 9.66
N LEU A 81 6.08 4.88 10.87
CA LEU A 81 5.71 3.47 11.06
C LEU A 81 4.30 3.19 10.51
N VAL A 82 3.36 4.12 10.71
CA VAL A 82 2.00 3.99 10.17
C VAL A 82 1.99 4.06 8.64
N ALA A 83 2.89 4.84 8.03
CA ALA A 83 3.00 4.94 6.57
C ALA A 83 3.54 3.67 5.89
N ILE A 84 4.09 2.72 6.66
CA ILE A 84 4.52 1.41 6.14
C ILE A 84 3.33 0.47 5.94
N LEU A 85 2.26 0.60 6.75
CA LEU A 85 1.06 -0.25 6.64
C LEU A 85 0.44 -0.29 5.25
N PRO A 86 0.17 0.85 4.56
CA PRO A 86 -0.45 0.80 3.23
C PRO A 86 0.44 0.10 2.19
N LEU A 87 1.76 0.20 2.30
CA LEU A 87 2.68 -0.54 1.43
C LEU A 87 2.66 -2.04 1.72
N MET A 88 2.62 -2.43 3.00
CA MET A 88 2.45 -3.82 3.40
C MET A 88 1.12 -4.38 2.91
N ALA A 89 0.03 -3.61 2.99
CA ALA A 89 -1.28 -4.01 2.52
C ALA A 89 -1.30 -4.20 0.99
N CYS A 90 -0.74 -3.27 0.22
CA CYS A 90 -0.58 -3.43 -1.23
C CYS A 90 0.26 -4.66 -1.56
N GLY A 91 1.40 -4.85 -0.88
CA GLY A 91 2.26 -6.01 -1.09
C GLY A 91 1.57 -7.33 -0.75
N TYR A 92 0.78 -7.36 0.32
CA TYR A 92 0.00 -8.55 0.71
C TYR A 92 -0.99 -8.94 -0.39
N ILE A 93 -1.77 -7.99 -0.92
CA ILE A 93 -2.73 -8.25 -2.02
C ILE A 93 -2.02 -8.84 -3.24
N VAL A 94 -0.84 -8.31 -3.60
CA VAL A 94 -0.05 -8.81 -4.73
C VAL A 94 0.38 -10.27 -4.49
N VAL A 95 0.88 -10.59 -3.30
CA VAL A 95 1.36 -11.94 -2.95
C VAL A 95 0.21 -12.96 -2.90
N THR A 96 -0.94 -12.58 -2.34
CA THR A 96 -2.12 -13.45 -2.27
C THR A 96 -2.67 -13.77 -3.66
N GLU A 97 -2.73 -12.78 -4.55
CA GLU A 97 -3.19 -12.96 -5.93
C GLU A 97 -2.21 -13.79 -6.78
N LEU A 98 -0.91 -13.59 -6.61
CA LEU A 98 0.13 -14.40 -7.26
C LEU A 98 0.04 -15.88 -6.85
N SER A 99 -0.40 -16.15 -5.62
CA SER A 99 -0.58 -17.50 -5.10
C SER A 99 -1.88 -18.14 -5.63
N SER A 100 -2.97 -17.36 -5.73
CA SER A 100 -4.25 -17.81 -6.28
C SER A 100 -4.15 -18.18 -7.77
N SER A 101 -3.50 -17.34 -8.57
CA SER A 101 -3.36 -17.55 -10.02
C SER A 101 -2.51 -18.79 -10.37
N LYS A 102 -1.51 -19.15 -9.56
CA LYS A 102 -0.75 -20.41 -9.73
C LYS A 102 -1.61 -21.66 -9.56
N ILE A 103 -2.56 -21.64 -8.63
CA ILE A 103 -3.43 -22.80 -8.34
C ILE A 103 -4.39 -23.06 -9.50
N ILE A 104 -4.89 -22.00 -10.15
CA ILE A 104 -5.86 -22.13 -11.25
C ILE A 104 -5.20 -22.67 -12.54
N THR A 105 -3.96 -22.27 -12.83
CA THR A 105 -3.22 -22.73 -14.02
C THR A 105 -2.81 -24.20 -14.01
N GLN A 106 -2.89 -24.90 -12.87
CA GLN A 106 -2.61 -26.34 -12.80
C GLN A 106 -3.76 -27.22 -13.30
N SER A 107 -4.96 -26.68 -13.50
CA SER A 107 -6.09 -27.41 -14.08
C SER A 107 -6.07 -27.37 -15.61
N LYS A 108 -5.04 -27.94 -16.24
CA LYS A 108 -5.08 -28.18 -17.69
C LYS A 108 -6.08 -29.34 -17.92
N PRO A 109 -7.25 -29.14 -18.55
CA PRO A 109 -8.16 -30.23 -18.84
C PRO A 109 -7.46 -31.17 -19.84
N GLN A 110 -7.07 -32.36 -19.39
CA GLN A 110 -6.69 -33.44 -20.29
C GLN A 110 -7.96 -33.85 -21.03
N VAL A 111 -8.09 -33.37 -22.27
CA VAL A 111 -9.14 -33.82 -23.18
C VAL A 111 -8.79 -35.25 -23.57
N VAL A 112 -9.40 -36.21 -22.87
CA VAL A 112 -9.35 -37.62 -23.27
C VAL A 112 -10.27 -37.76 -24.47
N GLN A 113 -9.68 -37.84 -25.67
CA GLN A 113 -10.42 -38.22 -26.87
C GLN A 113 -10.75 -39.71 -26.76
N ILE A 114 -12.02 -40.01 -26.48
CA ILE A 114 -12.53 -41.38 -26.48
C ILE A 114 -12.99 -41.68 -27.91
N SER A 115 -12.18 -42.40 -28.69
CA SER A 115 -12.62 -42.99 -29.95
C SER A 115 -13.41 -44.26 -29.65
N VAL A 116 -14.72 -44.25 -29.91
CA VAL A 116 -15.55 -45.47 -29.88
C VAL A 116 -15.44 -46.12 -31.26
N ASN A 117 -15.05 -47.39 -31.27
CA ASN A 117 -14.89 -48.23 -32.48
C ASN A 117 -16.19 -49.00 -32.76
#